data_AF-A0A1U9JMI5-F1
#
_entry.id   AF-A0A1U9JMI5-F1
#
_cell.length_a   1.000
_cell.length_b   1.000
_cell.length_c   1.000
_cell.angle_alpha   90.00
_cell.angle_beta   90.00
_cell.angle_gamma   90.00
#
_symmetry.space_group_name_H-M   'P 1'
#
loop_
_entity.id
_entity.type
_entity.pdbx_description
1 polymer ?
#
loop_
_entity_poly.entity_id
_entity_poly.type
_entity_poly.pdbx_seq_one_letter_code
_entity_poly.pdbx_strand_id
1 'polypeptide(L)'
;MPPLCFVLMPFGQKPTSDGRQVDFDAVYQQLIQPAILAAGLQPLRADEERVGGVIHKAMFERLILCEFAVADLTSANANVFYELGLRHAVRPHATQLLFAQGWGQLPFDVNLLRALPYTLDDSGAPDPASLASEVAALTRKLRDARHAQADSPVYQLLEGFPDIARLKTDVFREQVDYAETLKTALAKARANGQLDEIQLIAAQLGDVALADAGVVVDVLLSYRALSAWAHMVDWVGKMSPPLQASTLVREQLGLALNRAGRSEEAERVLVDLIQQRGASSETCGILGRVYKDRWQARLREGRAAEAAGALRLAIAEYLRGFEADWRDAYPGVNAVTLMEQQTPPDPRQAEVLPVVRYAVARRMASGRPDYWDYATLLELAVLAHDTAGAQVALADALAHRREHWEGETTANNLRLIAQARAQRGEAVDELDAMVNALLA
;
A
#
# COMPACT_ATOMS: atom_id res chain seq x y z
N MET A 1 26.69 -11.12 -20.13
CA MET A 1 26.29 -10.31 -18.96
C MET A 1 26.50 -11.13 -17.70
N PRO A 2 26.94 -10.52 -16.58
CA PRO A 2 27.06 -11.24 -15.30
C PRO A 2 25.67 -11.74 -14.82
N PRO A 3 25.59 -12.90 -14.14
CA PRO A 3 24.34 -13.39 -13.58
C PRO A 3 23.76 -12.43 -12.53
N LEU A 4 22.43 -12.29 -12.51
CA LEU A 4 21.72 -11.44 -11.56
C LEU A 4 21.56 -12.12 -10.20
N CYS A 5 21.74 -11.33 -9.14
CA CYS A 5 21.50 -11.71 -7.75
C CYS A 5 20.44 -10.81 -7.13
N PHE A 6 19.25 -11.36 -6.89
CA PHE A 6 18.14 -10.61 -6.29
C PHE A 6 18.32 -10.49 -4.78
N VAL A 7 18.13 -9.30 -4.21
CA VAL A 7 18.29 -9.05 -2.78
C VAL A 7 16.92 -8.83 -2.13
N LEU A 8 16.51 -9.76 -1.28
CA LEU A 8 15.29 -9.75 -0.50
C LEU A 8 15.60 -9.20 0.89
N MET A 9 15.29 -7.94 1.15
CA MET A 9 15.58 -7.32 2.45
C MET A 9 14.62 -6.16 2.76
N PRO A 10 14.43 -5.80 4.04
CA PRO A 10 13.80 -4.54 4.41
C PRO A 10 14.60 -3.33 3.90
N PHE A 11 13.96 -2.15 3.83
CA PHE A 11 14.59 -0.91 3.39
C PHE A 11 14.69 0.12 4.50
N GLY A 12 15.75 0.93 4.48
CA GLY A 12 16.01 1.97 5.46
C GLY A 12 16.18 1.42 6.88
N GLN A 13 15.93 2.28 7.86
CA GLN A 13 15.98 1.88 9.27
C GLN A 13 14.69 1.19 9.68
N LYS A 14 14.80 -0.01 10.26
CA LYS A 14 13.65 -0.78 10.73
C LYS A 14 13.87 -1.34 12.13
N PRO A 15 12.82 -1.35 12.97
CA PRO A 15 12.92 -1.93 14.29
C PRO A 15 12.95 -3.47 14.22
N THR A 16 13.75 -4.09 15.07
CA THR A 16 13.72 -5.52 15.38
C THR A 16 12.64 -5.83 16.41
N SER A 17 12.38 -7.11 16.67
CA SER A 17 11.35 -7.56 17.62
C SER A 17 11.55 -7.05 19.06
N ASP A 18 12.79 -6.70 19.42
CA ASP A 18 13.18 -6.12 20.71
C ASP A 18 13.33 -4.59 20.67
N GLY A 19 12.95 -3.94 19.56
CA GLY A 19 12.86 -2.48 19.43
C GLY A 19 14.14 -1.76 19.03
N ARG A 20 15.27 -2.47 18.85
CA ARG A 20 16.50 -1.86 18.30
C ARG A 20 16.34 -1.54 16.82
N GLN A 21 17.03 -0.53 16.34
CA GLN A 21 16.97 -0.10 14.93
C GLN A 21 18.12 -0.72 14.15
N VAL A 22 17.82 -1.34 13.01
CA VAL A 22 18.81 -1.85 12.06
C VAL A 22 18.79 -0.99 10.81
N ASP A 23 19.97 -0.55 10.36
CA ASP A 23 20.13 0.19 9.11
C ASP A 23 20.35 -0.77 7.94
N PHE A 24 19.25 -1.16 7.29
CA PHE A 24 19.30 -2.08 6.16
C PHE A 24 19.93 -1.47 4.90
N ASP A 25 20.01 -0.14 4.79
CA ASP A 25 20.74 0.50 3.70
C ASP A 25 22.25 0.35 3.91
N ALA A 26 22.74 0.51 5.15
CA ALA A 26 24.12 0.24 5.50
C ALA A 26 24.48 -1.24 5.31
N VAL A 27 23.62 -2.17 5.75
CA VAL A 27 23.82 -3.62 5.53
C VAL A 27 23.93 -3.93 4.03
N TYR A 28 23.08 -3.34 3.20
CA TYR A 28 23.15 -3.53 1.75
C TYR A 28 24.47 -3.01 1.18
N GLN A 29 24.79 -1.73 1.43
CA GLN A 29 25.92 -1.04 0.79
C GLN A 29 27.28 -1.56 1.26
N GLN A 30 27.40 -1.96 2.53
CA GLN A 30 28.68 -2.32 3.12
C GLN A 30 28.95 -3.83 3.11
N LEU A 31 27.91 -4.66 3.26
CA LEU A 31 28.04 -6.12 3.36
C LEU A 31 27.56 -6.85 2.10
N ILE A 32 26.27 -6.67 1.73
CA ILE A 32 25.63 -7.51 0.70
C ILE A 32 26.12 -7.16 -0.71
N GLN A 33 26.04 -5.89 -1.10
CA GLN A 33 26.41 -5.42 -2.44
C GLN A 33 27.89 -5.71 -2.76
N PRO A 34 28.86 -5.42 -1.86
CA PRO A 34 30.26 -5.75 -2.12
C PRO A 34 30.50 -7.25 -2.27
N ALA A 35 29.81 -8.09 -1.48
CA ALA A 35 29.95 -9.54 -1.58
C ALA A 35 29.41 -10.10 -2.91
N ILE A 36 28.26 -9.58 -3.38
CA ILE A 36 27.68 -9.97 -4.68
C ILE A 36 28.62 -9.57 -5.83
N LEU A 37 29.14 -8.34 -5.82
CA LEU A 37 30.08 -7.85 -6.83
C LEU A 37 31.39 -8.66 -6.81
N ALA A 38 31.93 -8.95 -5.63
CA ALA A 38 33.13 -9.78 -5.47
C ALA A 38 32.90 -11.23 -5.95
N ALA A 39 31.67 -11.74 -5.90
CA ALA A 39 31.30 -13.03 -6.48
C ALA A 39 31.18 -13.01 -8.01
N GLY A 40 31.33 -11.84 -8.67
CA GLY A 40 31.18 -11.68 -10.11
C GLY A 40 29.72 -11.76 -10.57
N LEU A 41 28.81 -11.30 -9.72
CA LEU A 41 27.37 -11.23 -9.95
C LEU A 41 26.92 -9.77 -9.99
N GLN A 42 25.75 -9.51 -10.57
CA GLN A 42 25.14 -8.17 -10.58
C GLN A 42 24.01 -8.10 -9.53
N PRO A 43 24.12 -7.23 -8.51
CA PRO A 43 23.09 -7.07 -7.49
C PRO A 43 21.85 -6.39 -8.07
N LEU A 44 20.68 -6.86 -7.66
CA LEU A 44 19.39 -6.25 -7.96
C LEU A 44 18.60 -6.15 -6.65
N ARG A 45 18.46 -4.92 -6.13
CA ARG A 45 17.67 -4.62 -4.93
C ARG A 45 16.33 -3.99 -5.36
N ALA A 46 15.24 -4.39 -4.73
CA ALA A 46 13.89 -3.96 -5.15
C ALA A 46 13.53 -2.49 -4.80
N ASP A 47 14.43 -1.69 -4.22
CA ASP A 47 14.12 -0.31 -3.79
C ASP A 47 14.07 0.72 -4.93
N GLU A 48 14.43 0.36 -6.16
CA GLU A 48 14.39 1.27 -7.30
C GLU A 48 12.95 1.54 -7.81
N GLU A 49 11.92 0.84 -7.33
CA GLU A 49 10.51 1.03 -7.71
C GLU A 49 9.67 1.68 -6.59
N ARG A 50 9.86 2.98 -6.36
CA ARG A 50 8.87 3.82 -5.67
C ARG A 50 7.81 4.31 -6.65
N VAL A 51 7.05 3.41 -7.26
CA VAL A 51 5.87 3.79 -8.05
C VAL A 51 4.74 2.81 -7.77
N GLY A 52 3.69 3.30 -7.10
CA GLY A 52 2.48 2.53 -6.80
C GLY A 52 1.86 1.96 -8.07
N GLY A 53 1.88 0.62 -8.12
CA GLY A 53 1.43 -0.28 -9.19
C GLY A 53 1.39 -1.70 -8.63
N VAL A 54 0.98 -2.72 -9.39
CA VAL A 54 0.93 -4.12 -8.91
C VAL A 54 2.36 -4.62 -8.67
N ILE A 55 2.86 -4.38 -7.45
CA ILE A 55 4.22 -4.62 -6.94
C ILE A 55 4.70 -6.07 -7.19
N HIS A 56 3.77 -6.99 -7.41
CA HIS A 56 4.05 -8.42 -7.37
C HIS A 56 4.66 -9.00 -8.65
N LYS A 57 4.37 -8.49 -9.85
CA LYS A 57 4.86 -9.17 -11.06
C LYS A 57 6.39 -9.10 -11.20
N ALA A 58 6.96 -7.90 -11.28
CA ALA A 58 8.41 -7.74 -11.44
C ALA A 58 9.20 -8.42 -10.31
N MET A 59 8.66 -8.40 -9.08
CA MET A 59 9.20 -9.15 -7.95
C MET A 59 9.15 -10.67 -8.17
N PHE A 60 8.00 -11.24 -8.54
CA PHE A 60 7.89 -12.67 -8.86
C PHE A 60 8.79 -13.09 -10.02
N GLU A 61 8.86 -12.26 -11.05
CA GLU A 61 9.72 -12.45 -12.20
C GLU A 61 11.19 -12.49 -11.80
N ARG A 62 11.64 -11.59 -10.91
CA ARG A 62 13.00 -11.59 -10.35
C ARG A 62 13.26 -12.81 -9.47
N LEU A 63 12.31 -13.21 -8.63
CA LEU A 63 12.41 -14.41 -7.79
C LEU A 63 12.50 -15.68 -8.63
N ILE A 64 11.79 -15.74 -9.76
CA ILE A 64 11.81 -16.85 -10.70
C ILE A 64 13.04 -16.80 -11.59
N LEU A 65 13.52 -15.64 -12.03
CA LEU A 65 14.57 -15.57 -13.06
C LEU A 65 15.98 -15.44 -12.51
N CYS A 66 16.20 -14.66 -11.44
CA CYS A 66 17.55 -14.41 -10.98
C CYS A 66 18.22 -15.74 -10.65
N GLU A 67 19.45 -15.92 -11.12
CA GLU A 67 20.19 -17.16 -10.87
C GLU A 67 20.52 -17.25 -9.38
N PHE A 68 20.78 -16.12 -8.73
CA PHE A 68 21.12 -16.02 -7.32
C PHE A 68 20.09 -15.18 -6.56
N ALA A 69 19.93 -15.47 -5.28
CA ALA A 69 19.19 -14.63 -4.35
C ALA A 69 19.92 -14.55 -3.00
N VAL A 70 19.84 -13.40 -2.35
CA VAL A 70 20.26 -13.17 -0.95
C VAL A 70 19.05 -12.67 -0.18
N ALA A 71 18.67 -13.32 0.90
CA ALA A 71 17.55 -12.92 1.75
C ALA A 71 18.01 -12.58 3.17
N ASP A 72 17.70 -11.37 3.63
CA ASP A 72 17.99 -10.91 4.98
C ASP A 72 16.79 -11.11 5.91
N LEU A 73 16.95 -11.99 6.89
CA LEU A 73 15.87 -12.42 7.79
C LEU A 73 15.89 -11.71 9.14
N THR A 74 16.77 -10.72 9.33
CA THR A 74 17.06 -10.10 10.62
C THR A 74 15.83 -9.57 11.36
N SER A 75 14.95 -8.86 10.66
CA SER A 75 13.77 -8.25 11.27
C SER A 75 12.52 -9.14 11.26
N ALA A 76 12.66 -10.42 10.90
CA ALA A 76 11.54 -11.34 10.68
C ALA A 76 10.41 -10.75 9.79
N ASN A 77 10.79 -10.04 8.72
CA ASN A 77 9.83 -9.36 7.86
C ASN A 77 8.95 -10.36 7.08
N ALA A 78 7.63 -10.27 7.25
CA ALA A 78 6.67 -11.17 6.61
C ALA A 78 6.76 -11.17 5.07
N ASN A 79 7.08 -10.03 4.45
CA ASN A 79 7.23 -9.95 2.99
C ASN A 79 8.48 -10.72 2.54
N VAL A 80 9.60 -10.58 3.25
CA VAL A 80 10.83 -11.34 2.93
C VAL A 80 10.59 -12.85 3.06
N PHE A 81 9.83 -13.29 4.07
CA PHE A 81 9.46 -14.71 4.20
C PHE A 81 8.55 -15.20 3.07
N TYR A 82 7.58 -14.38 2.64
CA TYR A 82 6.71 -14.71 1.52
C TYR A 82 7.52 -14.89 0.21
N GLU A 83 8.40 -13.94 -0.09
CA GLU A 83 9.27 -13.99 -1.25
C GLU A 83 10.26 -15.16 -1.18
N LEU A 84 10.82 -15.43 0.00
CA LEU A 84 11.69 -16.59 0.23
C LEU A 84 10.96 -17.90 0.00
N GLY A 85 9.72 -18.03 0.48
CA GLY A 85 8.89 -19.22 0.26
C GLY A 85 8.65 -19.48 -1.23
N LEU A 86 8.32 -18.44 -2.00
CA LEU A 86 8.19 -18.56 -3.44
C LEU A 86 9.53 -18.93 -4.10
N ARG A 87 10.62 -18.25 -3.72
CA ARG A 87 11.96 -18.53 -4.23
C ARG A 87 12.32 -20.00 -4.04
N HIS A 88 12.12 -20.54 -2.85
CA HIS A 88 12.33 -21.95 -2.54
C HIS A 88 11.44 -22.88 -3.38
N ALA A 89 10.21 -22.48 -3.73
CA ALA A 89 9.35 -23.26 -4.59
C ALA A 89 9.80 -23.27 -6.06
N VAL A 90 10.32 -22.15 -6.59
CA VAL A 90 10.62 -22.02 -8.04
C VAL A 90 12.09 -22.23 -8.40
N ARG A 91 12.99 -22.22 -7.41
CA ARG A 91 14.44 -22.35 -7.61
C ARG A 91 15.02 -23.41 -6.66
N PRO A 92 15.69 -24.44 -7.20
CA PRO A 92 16.21 -25.54 -6.38
C PRO A 92 17.45 -25.15 -5.57
N HIS A 93 18.26 -24.20 -6.05
CA HIS A 93 19.52 -23.80 -5.43
C HIS A 93 19.78 -22.28 -5.55
N ALA A 94 20.91 -21.85 -4.99
CA ALA A 94 21.49 -20.51 -5.09
C ALA A 94 20.69 -19.41 -4.36
N THR A 95 20.14 -19.76 -3.20
CA THR A 95 19.50 -18.80 -2.29
C THR A 95 20.28 -18.75 -0.97
N GLN A 96 20.93 -17.62 -0.69
CA GLN A 96 21.70 -17.41 0.53
C GLN A 96 20.88 -16.64 1.57
N LEU A 97 20.85 -17.13 2.80
CA LEU A 97 20.12 -16.49 3.89
C LEU A 97 21.09 -15.79 4.82
N LEU A 98 20.74 -14.58 5.27
CA LEU A 98 21.51 -13.77 6.22
C LEU A 98 20.67 -13.49 7.46
N PHE A 99 21.35 -13.30 8.60
CA PHE A 99 20.72 -12.76 9.80
C PHE A 99 21.75 -12.05 10.69
N ALA A 100 21.33 -10.95 11.34
CA ALA A 100 22.15 -10.27 12.32
C ALA A 100 22.18 -11.05 13.64
N GLN A 101 23.36 -11.50 14.04
CA GLN A 101 23.54 -12.29 15.24
C GLN A 101 23.22 -11.47 16.50
N GLY A 102 22.27 -11.95 17.29
CA GLY A 102 21.90 -11.30 18.55
C GLY A 102 21.00 -10.08 18.39
N TRP A 103 20.41 -9.83 17.21
CA TRP A 103 19.49 -8.72 16.91
C TRP A 103 18.05 -9.16 16.61
N GLY A 104 17.68 -10.38 17.02
CA GLY A 104 16.34 -10.94 16.84
C GLY A 104 16.33 -12.45 17.00
N GLN A 105 15.14 -13.06 16.94
CA GLN A 105 14.99 -14.51 16.82
C GLN A 105 14.49 -14.85 15.41
N LEU A 106 15.23 -15.73 14.74
CA LEU A 106 14.74 -16.39 13.53
C LEU A 106 13.55 -17.29 13.89
N PRO A 107 12.45 -17.27 13.11
CA PRO A 107 11.36 -18.23 13.28
C PRO A 107 11.88 -19.67 13.24
N PHE A 108 11.26 -20.55 14.04
CA PHE A 108 11.72 -21.93 14.25
C PHE A 108 11.94 -22.70 12.93
N ASP A 109 11.05 -22.50 11.95
CA ASP A 109 11.08 -23.22 10.67
C ASP A 109 12.26 -22.83 9.76
N VAL A 110 12.83 -21.62 9.92
CA VAL A 110 14.02 -21.18 9.18
C VAL A 110 15.32 -21.32 9.98
N ASN A 111 15.23 -21.61 11.28
CA ASN A 111 16.39 -21.81 12.16
C ASN A 111 17.20 -23.08 11.81
N LEU A 112 16.57 -24.02 11.08
CA LEU A 112 17.23 -25.20 10.50
C LEU A 112 17.94 -24.90 9.17
N LEU A 113 17.63 -23.76 8.55
CA LEU A 113 18.28 -23.33 7.31
C LEU A 113 19.63 -22.71 7.67
N ARG A 114 20.67 -23.05 6.90
CA ARG A 114 22.07 -22.64 7.16
C ARG A 114 22.30 -21.15 6.84
N ALA A 115 21.59 -20.28 7.54
CA ALA A 115 21.74 -18.83 7.42
C ALA A 115 23.12 -18.39 7.91
N LEU A 116 23.72 -17.46 7.17
CA LEU A 116 25.02 -16.90 7.50
C LEU A 116 24.82 -15.76 8.52
N PRO A 117 25.40 -15.86 9.72
CA PRO A 117 25.35 -14.76 10.67
C PRO A 117 26.22 -13.59 10.17
N TYR A 118 25.78 -12.37 10.47
CA TYR A 118 26.60 -11.17 10.39
C TYR A 118 26.43 -10.33 11.66
N THR A 119 27.34 -9.40 11.91
CA THR A 119 27.39 -8.65 13.16
C THR A 119 27.04 -7.18 12.92
N LEU A 120 26.29 -6.60 13.84
CA LEU A 120 25.92 -5.19 13.83
C LEU A 120 26.52 -4.49 15.06
N ASP A 121 26.96 -3.25 14.87
CA ASP A 121 27.36 -2.36 15.95
C ASP A 121 26.15 -1.71 16.65
N ASP A 122 26.39 -0.92 17.69
CA ASP A 122 25.33 -0.27 18.48
C ASP A 122 24.46 0.71 17.66
N SER A 123 24.94 1.16 16.48
CA SER A 123 24.18 2.02 15.57
C SER A 123 23.22 1.24 14.66
N GLY A 124 23.32 -0.09 14.65
CA GLY A 124 22.55 -0.97 13.76
C GLY A 124 23.15 -1.11 12.37
N ALA A 125 24.42 -0.69 12.17
CA ALA A 125 25.18 -0.87 10.93
C ALA A 125 26.17 -2.04 11.06
N PRO A 126 26.67 -2.62 9.93
CA PRO A 126 27.63 -3.72 9.99
C PRO A 126 28.88 -3.39 10.84
N ASP A 127 29.24 -4.28 11.76
CA ASP A 127 30.40 -4.08 12.64
C ASP A 127 31.71 -4.05 11.83
N PRO A 128 32.47 -2.93 11.84
CA PRO A 128 33.72 -2.83 11.10
C PRO A 128 34.76 -3.90 11.44
N ALA A 129 34.72 -4.45 12.66
CA ALA A 129 35.67 -5.46 13.12
C ALA A 129 35.49 -6.81 12.41
N SER A 130 34.25 -7.18 12.05
CA SER A 130 33.92 -8.45 11.41
C SER A 130 33.59 -8.33 9.92
N LEU A 131 33.21 -7.13 9.46
CA LEU A 131 32.70 -6.85 8.11
C LEU A 131 33.50 -7.50 6.97
N ALA A 132 34.83 -7.33 6.97
CA ALA A 132 35.67 -7.87 5.90
C ALA A 132 35.61 -9.41 5.82
N SER A 133 35.51 -10.08 6.96
CA SER A 133 35.40 -11.54 7.03
C SER A 133 34.01 -12.03 6.62
N GLU A 134 32.96 -11.28 6.96
CA GLU A 134 31.57 -11.58 6.63
C GLU A 134 31.29 -11.37 5.14
N VAL A 135 31.81 -10.29 4.54
CA VAL A 135 31.81 -10.07 3.08
C VAL A 135 32.48 -11.24 2.36
N ALA A 136 33.66 -11.68 2.84
CA ALA A 136 34.38 -12.80 2.25
C ALA A 136 33.62 -14.13 2.40
N ALA A 137 32.93 -14.33 3.53
CA ALA A 137 32.11 -15.52 3.76
C ALA A 137 30.89 -15.59 2.82
N LEU A 138 30.14 -14.49 2.68
CA LEU A 138 29.02 -14.39 1.75
C LEU A 138 29.48 -14.54 0.30
N THR A 139 30.58 -13.90 -0.08
CA THR A 139 31.19 -14.04 -1.42
C THR A 139 31.49 -15.51 -1.74
N ARG A 140 32.07 -16.24 -0.78
CA ARG A 140 32.40 -17.67 -0.95
C ARG A 140 31.14 -18.50 -1.14
N LYS A 141 30.11 -18.28 -0.29
CA LYS A 141 28.81 -18.95 -0.40
C LYS A 141 28.15 -18.73 -1.77
N LEU A 142 28.17 -17.51 -2.28
CA LEU A 142 27.62 -17.19 -3.60
C LEU A 142 28.40 -17.86 -4.74
N ARG A 143 29.73 -17.96 -4.63
CA ARG A 143 30.55 -18.70 -5.61
C ARG A 143 30.28 -20.20 -5.55
N ASP A 144 30.22 -20.79 -4.37
CA ASP A 144 29.96 -22.22 -4.16
C ASP A 144 28.57 -22.61 -4.67
N ALA A 145 27.58 -21.73 -4.50
CA ALA A 145 26.21 -21.91 -4.98
C ALA A 145 26.08 -22.08 -6.50
N ARG A 146 27.08 -21.67 -7.30
CA ARG A 146 27.13 -21.92 -8.76
C ARG A 146 27.19 -23.42 -9.11
N HIS A 147 27.67 -24.24 -8.17
CA HIS A 147 27.93 -25.65 -8.38
C HIS A 147 27.24 -26.54 -7.33
N ALA A 148 26.33 -25.97 -6.54
CA ALA A 148 25.69 -26.65 -5.43
C ALA A 148 24.53 -27.57 -5.87
N GLN A 149 24.30 -28.65 -5.12
CA GLN A 149 23.04 -29.38 -5.13
C GLN A 149 21.91 -28.51 -4.53
N ALA A 150 20.66 -28.96 -4.64
CA ALA A 150 19.50 -28.22 -4.15
C ALA A 150 19.68 -27.72 -2.71
N ASP A 151 19.55 -26.41 -2.49
CA ASP A 151 19.57 -25.75 -1.17
C ASP A 151 18.16 -25.35 -0.68
N SER A 152 17.16 -25.46 -1.56
CA SER A 152 15.76 -25.25 -1.22
C SER A 152 15.19 -26.45 -0.43
N PRO A 153 14.52 -26.21 0.72
CA PRO A 153 13.84 -27.26 1.48
C PRO A 153 12.79 -28.01 0.66
N VAL A 154 12.11 -27.34 -0.28
CA VAL A 154 11.08 -27.96 -1.13
C VAL A 154 11.69 -29.06 -2.00
N TYR A 155 12.84 -28.78 -2.63
CA TYR A 155 13.53 -29.72 -3.51
C TYR A 155 14.38 -30.74 -2.74
N GLN A 156 14.76 -30.45 -1.50
CA GLN A 156 15.44 -31.41 -0.62
C GLN A 156 14.49 -32.44 -0.01
N LEU A 157 13.24 -32.05 0.30
CA LEU A 157 12.30 -32.87 1.05
C LEU A 157 11.24 -33.57 0.18
N LEU A 158 10.96 -33.06 -1.02
CA LEU A 158 9.91 -33.60 -1.90
C LEU A 158 10.50 -34.16 -3.20
N GLU A 159 10.41 -35.47 -3.39
CA GLU A 159 10.78 -36.12 -4.65
C GLU A 159 9.78 -35.77 -5.78
N GLY A 160 10.28 -35.44 -6.97
CA GLY A 160 9.45 -35.20 -8.17
C GLY A 160 8.82 -33.81 -8.31
N PHE A 161 9.26 -32.81 -7.53
CA PHE A 161 8.78 -31.43 -7.66
C PHE A 161 9.16 -30.82 -9.03
N PRO A 162 8.24 -30.14 -9.75
CA PRO A 162 8.47 -29.66 -11.12
C PRO A 162 9.53 -28.55 -11.21
N ASP A 163 10.46 -28.68 -12.14
CA ASP A 163 11.52 -27.68 -12.41
C ASP A 163 11.00 -26.54 -13.33
N ILE A 164 10.43 -25.51 -12.70
CA ILE A 164 9.83 -24.34 -13.37
C ILE A 164 10.91 -23.45 -14.03
N ALA A 165 12.17 -23.56 -13.57
CA ALA A 165 13.28 -22.68 -13.94
C ALA A 165 13.70 -22.72 -15.41
N ARG A 166 13.53 -23.87 -16.07
CA ARG A 166 14.10 -24.17 -17.38
C ARG A 166 13.27 -23.65 -18.56
N LEU A 167 12.09 -23.09 -18.33
CA LEU A 167 11.21 -22.59 -19.38
C LEU A 167 11.48 -21.10 -19.68
N LYS A 168 12.48 -20.87 -20.55
CA LYS A 168 12.75 -19.65 -21.36
C LYS A 168 13.17 -18.36 -20.65
N THR A 169 14.48 -18.21 -20.40
CA THR A 169 15.08 -17.00 -19.83
C THR A 169 15.13 -15.80 -20.79
N ASP A 170 15.27 -15.99 -22.11
CA ASP A 170 15.51 -14.87 -23.05
C ASP A 170 14.23 -14.13 -23.46
N VAL A 171 13.19 -14.86 -23.89
CA VAL A 171 11.86 -14.28 -24.21
C VAL A 171 11.29 -13.52 -23.01
N PHE A 172 11.55 -14.03 -21.82
CA PHE A 172 11.09 -13.41 -20.60
C PHE A 172 11.85 -12.12 -20.28
N ARG A 173 13.19 -12.08 -20.46
CA ARG A 173 13.96 -10.83 -20.30
C ARG A 173 13.46 -9.72 -21.21
N GLU A 174 13.22 -10.03 -22.49
CA GLU A 174 12.66 -9.06 -23.45
C GLU A 174 11.27 -8.55 -23.01
N GLN A 175 10.44 -9.42 -22.45
CA GLN A 175 9.13 -9.04 -21.91
C GLN A 175 9.21 -8.15 -20.67
N VAL A 176 10.19 -8.40 -19.79
CA VAL A 176 10.44 -7.57 -18.59
C VAL A 176 10.90 -6.18 -19.02
N ASP A 177 11.89 -6.08 -19.91
CA ASP A 177 12.43 -4.80 -20.37
C ASP A 177 11.35 -3.96 -21.08
N TYR A 178 10.50 -4.63 -21.88
CA TYR A 178 9.34 -3.99 -22.51
C TYR A 178 8.35 -3.45 -21.47
N ALA A 179 7.97 -4.25 -20.47
CA ALA A 179 7.05 -3.84 -19.42
C ALA A 179 7.59 -2.66 -18.60
N GLU A 180 8.86 -2.68 -18.21
CA GLU A 180 9.50 -1.59 -17.45
C GLU A 180 9.57 -0.28 -18.25
N THR A 181 9.79 -0.38 -19.56
CA THR A 181 9.75 0.79 -20.46
C THR A 181 8.35 1.43 -20.46
N LEU A 182 7.29 0.61 -20.59
CA LEU A 182 5.92 1.10 -20.57
C LEU A 182 5.53 1.70 -19.22
N LYS A 183 5.91 1.08 -18.10
CA LYS A 183 5.65 1.61 -16.76
C LYS A 183 6.32 2.96 -16.54
N THR A 184 7.57 3.10 -16.99
CA THR A 184 8.31 4.37 -16.90
C THR A 184 7.61 5.46 -17.71
N ALA A 185 7.15 5.14 -18.92
CA ALA A 185 6.39 6.05 -19.76
C ALA A 185 5.07 6.47 -19.10
N LEU A 186 4.30 5.52 -18.53
CA LEU A 186 3.06 5.79 -17.79
C LEU A 186 3.30 6.69 -16.58
N ALA A 187 4.36 6.43 -15.81
CA ALA A 187 4.71 7.25 -14.65
C ALA A 187 4.98 8.71 -15.05
N LYS A 188 5.71 8.92 -16.15
CA LYS A 188 5.98 10.25 -16.71
C LYS A 188 4.71 10.93 -17.21
N ALA A 189 3.88 10.22 -17.98
CA ALA A 189 2.62 10.75 -18.50
C ALA A 189 1.67 11.17 -17.37
N ARG A 190 1.58 10.36 -16.31
CA ARG A 190 0.82 10.66 -15.09
C ARG A 190 1.33 11.91 -14.39
N ALA A 191 2.63 12.02 -14.16
CA ALA A 191 3.23 13.18 -13.50
C ALA A 191 2.97 14.49 -14.25
N ASN A 192 2.87 14.42 -15.58
CA ASN A 192 2.60 15.58 -16.44
C ASN A 192 1.10 15.79 -16.75
N GLY A 193 0.20 14.94 -16.23
CA GLY A 193 -1.24 15.02 -16.53
C GLY A 193 -1.61 14.76 -18.01
N GLN A 194 -0.80 13.98 -18.74
CA GLN A 194 -0.95 13.76 -20.18
C GLN A 194 -1.86 12.55 -20.47
N LEU A 195 -3.17 12.76 -20.52
CA LEU A 195 -4.15 11.70 -20.78
C LEU A 195 -3.96 11.04 -22.16
N ASP A 196 -3.70 11.83 -23.19
CA ASP A 196 -3.51 11.33 -24.56
C ASP A 196 -2.32 10.36 -24.67
N GLU A 197 -1.25 10.62 -23.91
CA GLU A 197 -0.07 9.74 -23.86
C GLU A 197 -0.41 8.42 -23.15
N ILE A 198 -1.19 8.45 -22.06
CA ILE A 198 -1.67 7.24 -21.39
C ILE A 198 -2.54 6.42 -22.35
N GLN A 199 -3.43 7.07 -23.12
CA GLN A 199 -4.25 6.39 -24.12
C GLN A 199 -3.41 5.77 -25.25
N LEU A 200 -2.37 6.47 -25.70
CA LEU A 200 -1.46 5.97 -26.72
C LEU A 200 -0.70 4.73 -26.23
N ILE A 201 -0.19 4.75 -24.98
CA ILE A 201 0.43 3.58 -24.35
C ILE A 201 -0.59 2.45 -24.19
N ALA A 202 -1.80 2.74 -23.72
CA ALA A 202 -2.86 1.74 -23.56
C ALA A 202 -3.23 1.07 -24.90
N ALA A 203 -3.21 1.81 -26.01
CA ALA A 203 -3.46 1.28 -27.34
C ALA A 203 -2.32 0.36 -27.86
N GLN A 204 -1.08 0.61 -27.47
CA GLN A 204 0.08 -0.22 -27.84
C GLN A 204 0.02 -1.64 -27.24
N LEU A 205 -0.75 -1.85 -26.18
CA LEU A 205 -0.91 -3.17 -25.55
C LEU A 205 -1.67 -4.17 -26.43
N GLY A 206 -2.41 -3.71 -27.44
CA GLY A 206 -3.19 -4.58 -28.31
C GLY A 206 -4.32 -5.28 -27.55
N ASP A 207 -4.31 -6.63 -27.54
CA ASP A 207 -5.29 -7.41 -26.78
C ASP A 207 -4.99 -7.34 -25.28
N VAL A 208 -5.71 -6.47 -24.58
CA VAL A 208 -5.58 -6.21 -23.14
C VAL A 208 -5.77 -7.47 -22.30
N ALA A 209 -6.57 -8.44 -22.75
CA ALA A 209 -6.79 -9.68 -22.01
C ALA A 209 -5.57 -10.62 -22.04
N LEU A 210 -4.67 -10.45 -23.00
CA LEU A 210 -3.43 -11.21 -23.16
C LEU A 210 -2.19 -10.41 -22.75
N ALA A 211 -2.35 -9.10 -22.52
CA ALA A 211 -1.29 -8.20 -22.12
C ALA A 211 -0.81 -8.48 -20.68
N ASP A 212 0.31 -7.85 -20.35
CA ASP A 212 0.89 -7.97 -19.02
C ASP A 212 -0.03 -7.40 -17.92
N ALA A 213 -0.38 -8.21 -16.93
CA ALA A 213 -1.30 -7.79 -15.86
C ALA A 213 -0.78 -6.59 -15.04
N GLY A 214 0.54 -6.48 -14.84
CA GLY A 214 1.15 -5.36 -14.13
C GLY A 214 0.96 -4.06 -14.91
N VAL A 215 1.30 -4.06 -16.20
CA VAL A 215 1.12 -2.88 -17.08
C VAL A 215 -0.36 -2.52 -17.24
N VAL A 216 -1.24 -3.51 -17.37
CA VAL A 216 -2.69 -3.30 -17.48
C VAL A 216 -3.26 -2.61 -16.24
N VAL A 217 -2.84 -2.99 -15.04
CA VAL A 217 -3.26 -2.29 -13.81
C VAL A 217 -2.61 -0.91 -13.69
N ASP A 218 -1.37 -0.74 -14.12
CA ASP A 218 -0.72 0.57 -14.11
C ASP A 218 -1.43 1.58 -15.03
N VAL A 219 -1.97 1.14 -16.17
CA VAL A 219 -2.85 1.96 -17.01
C VAL A 219 -4.12 2.35 -16.24
N LEU A 220 -4.77 1.39 -15.55
CA LEU A 220 -5.97 1.65 -14.74
C LEU A 220 -5.69 2.72 -13.67
N LEU A 221 -4.57 2.60 -12.95
CA LEU A 221 -4.18 3.53 -11.89
C LEU A 221 -3.71 4.88 -12.46
N SER A 222 -3.18 4.90 -13.69
CA SER A 222 -2.84 6.14 -14.40
C SER A 222 -4.09 6.92 -14.80
N TYR A 223 -5.14 6.25 -15.30
CA TYR A 223 -6.44 6.89 -15.51
C TYR A 223 -7.03 7.43 -14.21
N ARG A 224 -6.93 6.69 -13.10
CA ARG A 224 -7.37 7.17 -11.78
C ARG A 224 -6.68 8.45 -11.36
N ALA A 225 -5.35 8.53 -11.53
CA ALA A 225 -4.57 9.70 -11.14
C ALA A 225 -5.02 10.99 -11.87
N LEU A 226 -5.51 10.85 -13.10
CA LEU A 226 -6.04 11.95 -13.91
C LEU A 226 -7.56 12.10 -13.79
N SER A 227 -8.21 11.40 -12.85
CA SER A 227 -9.67 11.38 -12.70
C SER A 227 -10.44 10.99 -13.98
N ALA A 228 -9.83 10.17 -14.84
CA ALA A 228 -10.39 9.71 -16.11
C ALA A 228 -11.37 8.53 -15.89
N TRP A 229 -12.43 8.74 -15.13
CA TRP A 229 -13.33 7.69 -14.62
C TRP A 229 -13.99 6.84 -15.72
N ALA A 230 -14.43 7.48 -16.81
CA ALA A 230 -15.02 6.76 -17.94
C ALA A 230 -14.02 5.80 -18.61
N HIS A 231 -12.76 6.23 -18.74
CA HIS A 231 -11.68 5.40 -19.28
C HIS A 231 -11.36 4.24 -18.34
N MET A 232 -11.37 4.44 -17.02
CA MET A 232 -11.20 3.34 -16.07
C MET A 232 -12.27 2.27 -16.25
N VAL A 233 -13.54 2.66 -16.35
CA VAL A 233 -14.66 1.70 -16.49
C VAL A 233 -14.55 0.92 -17.80
N ASP A 234 -14.26 1.59 -18.92
CA ASP A 234 -14.02 0.95 -20.21
C ASP A 234 -12.79 0.01 -20.16
N TRP A 235 -11.72 0.46 -19.52
CA TRP A 235 -10.47 -0.30 -19.40
C TRP A 235 -10.65 -1.61 -18.62
N VAL A 236 -11.38 -1.58 -17.51
CA VAL A 236 -11.69 -2.80 -16.74
C VAL A 236 -12.46 -3.82 -17.60
N GLY A 237 -13.36 -3.35 -18.46
CA GLY A 237 -14.11 -4.23 -19.39
C GLY A 237 -13.24 -4.97 -20.40
N LYS A 238 -12.01 -4.50 -20.66
CA LYS A 238 -11.04 -5.11 -21.58
C LYS A 238 -10.06 -6.07 -20.90
N MET A 239 -10.01 -6.08 -19.57
CA MET A 239 -9.07 -6.93 -18.81
C MET A 239 -9.44 -8.41 -18.91
N SER A 240 -8.48 -9.30 -18.62
CA SER A 240 -8.75 -10.73 -18.53
C SER A 240 -9.72 -11.05 -17.37
N PRO A 241 -10.53 -12.13 -17.46
CA PRO A 241 -11.48 -12.48 -16.41
C PRO A 241 -10.86 -12.65 -15.00
N PRO A 242 -9.66 -13.26 -14.84
CA PRO A 242 -9.01 -13.33 -13.54
C PRO A 242 -8.66 -11.95 -12.97
N LEU A 243 -8.23 -11.02 -13.82
CA LEU A 243 -7.87 -9.67 -13.40
C LEU A 243 -9.12 -8.86 -13.02
N GLN A 244 -10.20 -8.96 -13.82
CA GLN A 244 -11.51 -8.37 -13.50
C GLN A 244 -12.07 -8.89 -12.17
N ALA A 245 -11.81 -10.16 -11.83
CA ALA A 245 -12.29 -10.77 -10.58
C ALA A 245 -11.44 -10.41 -9.34
N SER A 246 -10.29 -9.76 -9.51
CA SER A 246 -9.41 -9.38 -8.40
C SER A 246 -10.02 -8.29 -7.53
N THR A 247 -9.77 -8.35 -6.22
CA THR A 247 -10.28 -7.36 -5.24
C THR A 247 -9.91 -5.94 -5.64
N LEU A 248 -8.62 -5.70 -5.94
CA LEU A 248 -8.13 -4.37 -6.32
C LEU A 248 -8.88 -3.79 -7.53
N VAL A 249 -9.03 -4.57 -8.61
CA VAL A 249 -9.69 -4.07 -9.84
C VAL A 249 -11.17 -3.79 -9.59
N ARG A 250 -11.85 -4.62 -8.80
CA ARG A 250 -13.25 -4.43 -8.44
C ARG A 250 -13.47 -3.22 -7.53
N GLU A 251 -12.57 -2.98 -6.58
CA GLU A 251 -12.57 -1.76 -5.75
C GLU A 251 -12.38 -0.51 -6.63
N GLN A 252 -11.39 -0.52 -7.53
CA GLN A 252 -11.15 0.59 -8.45
C GLN A 252 -12.32 0.80 -9.43
N LEU A 253 -12.96 -0.28 -9.90
CA LEU A 253 -14.17 -0.21 -10.73
C LEU A 253 -15.34 0.41 -9.95
N GLY A 254 -15.58 -0.02 -8.71
CA GLY A 254 -16.62 0.55 -7.84
C GLY A 254 -16.42 2.04 -7.60
N LEU A 255 -15.18 2.46 -7.31
CA LEU A 255 -14.81 3.86 -7.19
C LEU A 255 -15.08 4.63 -8.49
N ALA A 256 -14.60 4.14 -9.63
CA ALA A 256 -14.74 4.81 -10.92
C ALA A 256 -16.22 4.92 -11.36
N LEU A 257 -17.01 3.86 -11.19
CA LEU A 257 -18.45 3.87 -11.46
C LEU A 257 -19.16 4.94 -10.63
N ASN A 258 -18.85 5.03 -9.33
CA ASN A 258 -19.45 6.04 -8.47
C ASN A 258 -19.09 7.46 -8.92
N ARG A 259 -17.81 7.71 -9.22
CA ARG A 259 -17.33 9.01 -9.72
C ARG A 259 -17.90 9.37 -11.09
N ALA A 260 -18.28 8.38 -11.90
CA ALA A 260 -18.97 8.55 -13.17
C ALA A 260 -20.51 8.70 -13.02
N GLY A 261 -21.05 8.80 -11.80
CA GLY A 261 -22.49 8.92 -11.54
C GLY A 261 -23.28 7.61 -11.61
N ARG A 262 -22.61 6.47 -11.82
CA ARG A 262 -23.22 5.13 -11.95
C ARG A 262 -23.29 4.42 -10.60
N SER A 263 -23.88 5.10 -9.61
CA SER A 263 -23.84 4.69 -8.19
C SER A 263 -24.46 3.31 -7.91
N GLU A 264 -25.50 2.91 -8.64
CA GLU A 264 -26.15 1.60 -8.48
C GLU A 264 -25.28 0.44 -9.00
N GLU A 265 -24.47 0.70 -10.03
CA GLU A 265 -23.50 -0.27 -10.53
C GLU A 265 -22.32 -0.41 -9.58
N ALA A 266 -21.83 0.72 -9.05
CA ALA A 266 -20.80 0.73 -8.02
C ALA A 266 -21.22 -0.09 -6.80
N GLU A 267 -22.44 0.14 -6.29
CA GLU A 267 -23.00 -0.62 -5.17
C GLU A 267 -23.01 -2.13 -5.44
N ARG A 268 -23.52 -2.56 -6.61
CA ARG A 268 -23.57 -3.98 -6.96
C ARG A 268 -22.19 -4.63 -6.97
N VAL A 269 -21.19 -3.98 -7.58
CA VAL A 269 -19.81 -4.51 -7.65
C VAL A 269 -19.20 -4.68 -6.26
N LEU A 270 -19.39 -3.70 -5.38
CA LEU A 270 -18.80 -3.66 -4.04
C LEU A 270 -19.53 -4.59 -3.06
N VAL A 271 -20.86 -4.65 -3.10
CA VAL A 271 -21.65 -5.58 -2.29
C VAL A 271 -21.32 -7.03 -2.65
N ASP A 272 -21.26 -7.36 -3.95
CA ASP A 272 -20.84 -8.70 -4.38
C ASP A 272 -19.40 -9.02 -3.95
N LEU A 273 -18.51 -8.02 -3.92
CA LEU A 273 -17.13 -8.22 -3.48
C LEU A 273 -17.08 -8.56 -1.99
N ILE A 274 -17.84 -7.83 -1.17
CA ILE A 274 -17.94 -8.06 0.27
C ILE A 274 -18.56 -9.42 0.57
N GLN A 275 -19.58 -9.84 -0.18
CA GLN A 275 -20.19 -11.16 -0.04
C GLN A 275 -19.19 -12.30 -0.32
N GLN A 276 -18.30 -12.12 -1.31
CA GLN A 276 -17.35 -13.15 -1.72
C GLN A 276 -16.06 -13.18 -0.89
N ARG A 277 -15.58 -12.00 -0.43
CA ARG A 277 -14.26 -11.86 0.20
C ARG A 277 -14.31 -11.43 1.67
N GLY A 278 -15.49 -11.12 2.19
CA GLY A 278 -15.67 -10.51 3.49
C GLY A 278 -15.53 -8.99 3.45
N ALA A 279 -15.86 -8.35 4.57
CA ALA A 279 -15.71 -6.91 4.73
C ALA A 279 -14.23 -6.55 4.89
N SER A 280 -13.80 -5.48 4.21
CA SER A 280 -12.49 -4.85 4.38
C SER A 280 -12.65 -3.35 4.59
N SER A 281 -11.63 -2.71 5.17
CA SER A 281 -11.59 -1.25 5.33
C SER A 281 -11.80 -0.53 3.99
N GLU A 282 -11.04 -0.90 2.97
CA GLU A 282 -11.08 -0.26 1.65
C GLU A 282 -12.43 -0.48 0.95
N THR A 283 -12.88 -1.73 0.80
CA THR A 283 -14.12 -2.02 0.06
C THR A 283 -15.34 -1.37 0.72
N CYS A 284 -15.46 -1.46 2.06
CA CYS A 284 -16.56 -0.83 2.79
C CYS A 284 -16.42 0.69 2.80
N GLY A 285 -15.20 1.23 2.84
CA GLY A 285 -14.95 2.67 2.72
C GLY A 285 -15.39 3.24 1.37
N ILE A 286 -15.15 2.53 0.27
CA ILE A 286 -15.64 2.90 -1.06
C ILE A 286 -17.17 2.81 -1.11
N LEU A 287 -17.77 1.75 -0.57
CA LEU A 287 -19.23 1.61 -0.54
C LEU A 287 -19.90 2.69 0.34
N GLY A 288 -19.30 3.02 1.49
CA GLY A 288 -19.71 4.13 2.32
C GLY A 288 -19.66 5.46 1.58
N ARG A 289 -18.64 5.67 0.71
CA ARG A 289 -18.58 6.83 -0.18
C ARG A 289 -19.72 6.86 -1.20
N VAL A 290 -20.04 5.73 -1.82
CA VAL A 290 -21.18 5.61 -2.75
C VAL A 290 -22.47 6.11 -2.08
N TYR A 291 -22.75 5.64 -0.87
CA TYR A 291 -23.94 6.05 -0.13
C TYR A 291 -23.87 7.51 0.37
N LYS A 292 -22.69 8.01 0.76
CA LYS A 292 -22.48 9.42 1.11
C LYS A 292 -22.79 10.35 -0.08
N ASP A 293 -22.29 10.02 -1.26
CA ASP A 293 -22.53 10.82 -2.47
C ASP A 293 -24.02 10.79 -2.85
N ARG A 294 -24.68 9.62 -2.69
CA ARG A 294 -26.13 9.47 -2.89
C ARG A 294 -26.93 10.30 -1.88
N TRP A 295 -26.52 10.32 -0.60
CA TRP A 295 -27.11 11.17 0.42
C TRP A 295 -27.04 12.66 0.04
N GLN A 296 -25.86 13.15 -0.34
CA GLN A 296 -25.67 14.54 -0.76
C GLN A 296 -26.47 14.89 -2.03
N ALA A 297 -26.55 13.97 -3.00
CA ALA A 297 -27.39 14.15 -4.20
C ALA A 297 -28.88 14.26 -3.82
N ARG A 298 -29.40 13.35 -3.00
CA ARG A 298 -30.80 13.36 -2.55
C ARG A 298 -31.16 14.60 -1.72
N LEU A 299 -30.23 15.11 -0.91
CA LEU A 299 -30.42 16.39 -0.21
C LEU A 299 -30.58 17.55 -1.21
N ARG A 300 -29.72 17.64 -2.22
CA ARG A 300 -29.80 18.68 -3.27
C ARG A 300 -31.09 18.58 -4.08
N GLU A 301 -31.61 17.38 -4.27
CA GLU A 301 -32.90 17.11 -4.93
C GLU A 301 -34.13 17.37 -4.04
N GLY A 302 -33.94 17.73 -2.76
CA GLY A 302 -35.04 17.92 -1.81
C GLY A 302 -35.72 16.62 -1.33
N ARG A 303 -35.09 15.46 -1.57
CA ARG A 303 -35.63 14.12 -1.23
C ARG A 303 -35.19 13.68 0.16
N ALA A 304 -35.66 14.39 1.19
CA ALA A 304 -35.18 14.27 2.56
C ALA A 304 -35.27 12.85 3.16
N ALA A 305 -36.38 12.14 2.94
CA ALA A 305 -36.56 10.78 3.48
C ALA A 305 -35.57 9.77 2.89
N GLU A 306 -35.31 9.88 1.59
CA GLU A 306 -34.33 9.03 0.90
C GLU A 306 -32.90 9.40 1.28
N ALA A 307 -32.63 10.70 1.44
CA ALA A 307 -31.36 11.17 1.95
C ALA A 307 -31.06 10.57 3.33
N ALA A 308 -32.03 10.57 4.24
CA ALA A 308 -31.86 9.96 5.57
C ALA A 308 -31.57 8.44 5.48
N GLY A 309 -32.19 7.73 4.54
CA GLY A 309 -31.88 6.32 4.26
C GLY A 309 -30.45 6.12 3.78
N ALA A 310 -30.01 6.89 2.78
CA ALA A 310 -28.66 6.84 2.24
C ALA A 310 -27.59 7.21 3.29
N LEU A 311 -27.87 8.18 4.16
CA LEU A 311 -26.98 8.54 5.28
C LEU A 311 -26.76 7.36 6.24
N ARG A 312 -27.83 6.65 6.62
CA ARG A 312 -27.72 5.48 7.49
C ARG A 312 -26.94 4.34 6.85
N LEU A 313 -27.13 4.10 5.54
CA LEU A 313 -26.34 3.13 4.79
C LEU A 313 -24.86 3.52 4.76
N ALA A 314 -24.54 4.79 4.50
CA ALA A 314 -23.17 5.28 4.51
C ALA A 314 -22.49 5.07 5.88
N ILE A 315 -23.17 5.42 6.97
CA ILE A 315 -22.65 5.24 8.34
C ILE A 315 -22.41 3.76 8.63
N ALA A 316 -23.37 2.89 8.31
CA ALA A 316 -23.25 1.46 8.55
C ALA A 316 -22.04 0.86 7.81
N GLU A 317 -21.80 1.28 6.56
CA GLU A 317 -20.69 0.78 5.77
C GLU A 317 -19.33 1.31 6.22
N TYR A 318 -19.23 2.60 6.55
CA TYR A 318 -18.00 3.15 7.12
C TYR A 318 -17.66 2.51 8.47
N LEU A 319 -18.66 2.25 9.33
CA LEU A 319 -18.46 1.49 10.56
C LEU A 319 -17.97 0.07 10.28
N ARG A 320 -18.63 -0.66 9.36
CA ARG A 320 -18.21 -2.01 9.00
C ARG A 320 -16.77 -2.04 8.46
N GLY A 321 -16.37 -1.04 7.69
CA GLY A 321 -14.99 -0.88 7.22
C GLY A 321 -14.01 -0.64 8.37
N PHE A 322 -14.35 0.25 9.29
CA PHE A 322 -13.51 0.56 10.45
C PHE A 322 -13.38 -0.65 11.39
N GLU A 323 -14.45 -1.39 11.63
CA GLU A 323 -14.46 -2.58 12.47
C GLU A 323 -13.68 -3.75 11.84
N ALA A 324 -13.57 -3.78 10.50
CA ALA A 324 -12.75 -4.76 9.79
C ALA A 324 -11.24 -4.50 9.94
N ASP A 325 -10.82 -3.23 10.02
CA ASP A 325 -9.44 -2.87 10.37
C ASP A 325 -9.37 -1.52 11.12
N TRP A 326 -9.46 -1.59 12.45
CA TRP A 326 -9.35 -0.47 13.38
C TRP A 326 -8.04 0.33 13.30
N ARG A 327 -7.01 -0.16 12.60
CA ARG A 327 -5.76 0.59 12.38
C ARG A 327 -5.89 1.62 11.26
N ASP A 328 -6.85 1.42 10.36
CA ASP A 328 -7.17 2.39 9.31
C ASP A 328 -8.25 3.35 9.81
N ALA A 329 -7.83 4.58 10.13
CA ALA A 329 -8.74 5.59 10.64
C ALA A 329 -9.69 6.18 9.58
N TYR A 330 -9.45 5.96 8.28
CA TYR A 330 -10.20 6.63 7.22
C TYR A 330 -11.71 6.32 7.22
N PRO A 331 -12.17 5.05 7.31
CA PRO A 331 -13.59 4.79 7.44
C PRO A 331 -14.14 5.31 8.77
N GLY A 332 -13.35 5.19 9.85
CA GLY A 332 -13.71 5.63 11.18
C GLY A 332 -14.06 7.12 11.25
N VAL A 333 -13.19 8.00 10.75
CA VAL A 333 -13.44 9.45 10.73
C VAL A 333 -14.69 9.78 9.90
N ASN A 334 -14.87 9.15 8.73
CA ASN A 334 -16.06 9.37 7.91
C ASN A 334 -17.34 8.90 8.61
N ALA A 335 -17.29 7.78 9.35
CA ALA A 335 -18.44 7.29 10.13
C ALA A 335 -18.86 8.32 11.18
N VAL A 336 -17.94 8.76 12.05
CA VAL A 336 -18.27 9.70 13.14
C VAL A 336 -18.69 11.08 12.63
N THR A 337 -18.15 11.52 11.49
CA THR A 337 -18.56 12.76 10.83
C THR A 337 -19.96 12.67 10.23
N LEU A 338 -20.33 11.53 9.66
CA LEU A 338 -21.69 11.32 9.15
C LEU A 338 -22.71 11.10 10.28
N MET A 339 -22.29 10.49 11.39
CA MET A 339 -23.10 10.38 12.60
C MET A 339 -23.53 11.74 13.16
N GLU A 340 -22.65 12.75 13.05
CA GLU A 340 -22.93 14.14 13.42
C GLU A 340 -24.07 14.77 12.59
N GLN A 341 -24.30 14.27 11.38
CA GLN A 341 -25.30 14.80 10.44
C GLN A 341 -26.72 14.35 10.79
N GLN A 342 -26.89 13.39 11.71
CA GLN A 342 -28.22 12.98 12.19
C GLN A 342 -28.77 14.00 13.20
N THR A 343 -30.10 14.04 13.33
CA THR A 343 -30.79 14.86 14.34
C THR A 343 -31.76 13.97 15.13
N PRO A 344 -31.46 13.63 16.40
CA PRO A 344 -30.20 13.91 17.12
C PRO A 344 -28.99 13.16 16.50
N PRO A 345 -27.74 13.57 16.80
CA PRO A 345 -26.55 12.83 16.40
C PRO A 345 -26.59 11.36 16.85
N ASP A 346 -25.94 10.48 16.09
CA ASP A 346 -25.89 9.06 16.43
C ASP A 346 -25.15 8.83 17.75
N PRO A 347 -25.77 8.22 18.78
CA PRO A 347 -25.14 8.09 20.10
C PRO A 347 -23.87 7.23 20.08
N ARG A 348 -23.71 6.32 19.09
CA ARG A 348 -22.52 5.49 18.93
C ARG A 348 -21.26 6.32 18.64
N GLN A 349 -21.40 7.57 18.19
CA GLN A 349 -20.28 8.47 17.94
C GLN A 349 -19.38 8.63 19.17
N ALA A 350 -19.95 8.66 20.37
CA ALA A 350 -19.21 8.80 21.63
C ALA A 350 -18.31 7.59 21.93
N GLU A 351 -18.67 6.40 21.46
CA GLU A 351 -17.90 5.16 21.64
C GLU A 351 -16.82 5.02 20.56
N VAL A 352 -17.13 5.39 19.32
CA VAL A 352 -16.25 5.20 18.16
C VAL A 352 -15.17 6.27 18.08
N LEU A 353 -15.49 7.53 18.38
CA LEU A 353 -14.58 8.68 18.23
C LEU A 353 -13.25 8.49 18.98
N PRO A 354 -13.20 8.04 20.25
CA PRO A 354 -11.94 7.79 20.96
C PRO A 354 -11.08 6.71 20.29
N VAL A 355 -11.70 5.69 19.69
CA VAL A 355 -10.98 4.60 19.00
C VAL A 355 -10.35 5.12 17.71
N VAL A 356 -11.08 5.91 16.92
CA VAL A 356 -10.55 6.56 15.71
C VAL A 356 -9.39 7.49 16.08
N ARG A 357 -9.55 8.31 17.13
CA ARG A 357 -8.49 9.21 17.63
C ARG A 357 -7.24 8.42 18.03
N TYR A 358 -7.41 7.28 18.71
CA TYR A 358 -6.31 6.41 19.08
C TYR A 358 -5.60 5.81 17.85
N ALA A 359 -6.34 5.35 16.85
CA ALA A 359 -5.80 4.80 15.61
C ALA A 359 -4.91 5.80 14.88
N VAL A 360 -5.39 7.05 14.70
CA VAL A 360 -4.60 8.15 14.11
C VAL A 360 -3.33 8.42 14.94
N ALA A 361 -3.46 8.51 16.27
CA ALA A 361 -2.31 8.76 17.13
C ALA A 361 -1.23 7.66 17.06
N ARG A 362 -1.62 6.38 16.93
CA ARG A 362 -0.67 5.25 16.75
C ARG A 362 0.02 5.29 15.39
N ARG A 363 -0.73 5.61 14.32
CA ARG A 363 -0.16 5.81 12.99
C ARG A 363 0.87 6.95 13.00
N MET A 364 0.53 8.08 13.62
CA MET A 364 1.44 9.23 13.75
C MET A 364 2.70 8.89 14.55
N ALA A 365 2.56 8.15 15.66
CA ALA A 365 3.68 7.78 16.51
C ALA A 365 4.67 6.80 15.85
N SER A 366 4.23 6.05 14.83
CA SER A 366 5.06 5.06 14.13
C SER A 366 5.65 5.56 12.82
N GLY A 367 5.30 6.77 12.39
CA GLY A 367 5.66 7.33 11.10
C GLY A 367 6.05 8.81 11.17
N ARG A 368 6.11 9.45 10.00
CA ARG A 368 6.17 10.91 9.89
C ARG A 368 4.75 11.39 9.59
N PRO A 369 4.07 12.05 10.54
CA PRO A 369 2.75 12.60 10.32
C PRO A 369 2.73 13.54 9.12
N ASP A 370 1.66 13.50 8.34
CA ASP A 370 1.41 14.46 7.26
C ASP A 370 0.20 15.35 7.55
N TYR A 371 -0.10 16.26 6.61
CA TYR A 371 -1.27 17.14 6.69
C TYR A 371 -2.57 16.39 7.05
N TRP A 372 -2.79 15.21 6.46
CA TRP A 372 -4.05 14.48 6.60
C TRP A 372 -4.22 13.87 7.98
N ASP A 373 -3.13 13.47 8.62
CA ASP A 373 -3.16 13.00 10.00
C ASP A 373 -3.63 14.13 10.94
N TYR A 374 -3.07 15.33 10.80
CA TYR A 374 -3.47 16.50 11.60
C TYR A 374 -4.87 17.02 11.25
N ALA A 375 -5.25 17.04 9.97
CA ALA A 375 -6.60 17.40 9.53
C ALA A 375 -7.65 16.43 10.10
N THR A 376 -7.32 15.15 10.19
CA THR A 376 -8.18 14.15 10.85
C THR A 376 -8.30 14.43 12.35
N LEU A 377 -7.21 14.73 13.05
CA LEU A 377 -7.26 15.11 14.47
C LEU A 377 -8.09 16.38 14.70
N LEU A 378 -8.00 17.37 13.81
CA LEU A 378 -8.82 18.58 13.84
C LEU A 378 -10.31 18.22 13.77
N GLU A 379 -10.71 17.42 12.78
CA GLU A 379 -12.10 16.98 12.61
C GLU A 379 -12.60 16.24 13.86
N LEU A 380 -11.80 15.31 14.40
CA LEU A 380 -12.13 14.56 15.62
C LEU A 380 -12.20 15.43 16.88
N ALA A 381 -11.40 16.49 16.97
CA ALA A 381 -11.45 17.45 18.07
C ALA A 381 -12.70 18.33 17.98
N VAL A 382 -13.05 18.80 16.79
CA VAL A 382 -14.29 19.53 16.53
C VAL A 382 -15.51 18.70 16.92
N LEU A 383 -15.58 17.44 16.47
CA LEU A 383 -16.67 16.52 16.82
C LEU A 383 -16.77 16.26 18.33
N ALA A 384 -15.63 16.20 19.02
CA ALA A 384 -15.60 16.02 20.48
C ALA A 384 -15.85 17.30 21.30
N HIS A 385 -16.15 18.44 20.65
CA HIS A 385 -16.24 19.76 21.30
C HIS A 385 -14.97 20.14 22.08
N ASP A 386 -13.81 19.71 21.60
CA ASP A 386 -12.49 19.99 22.17
C ASP A 386 -11.85 21.19 21.44
N THR A 387 -12.28 22.41 21.78
CA THR A 387 -11.81 23.64 21.12
C THR A 387 -10.30 23.81 21.21
N ALA A 388 -9.69 23.49 22.36
CA ALA A 388 -8.25 23.61 22.55
C ALA A 388 -7.49 22.62 21.65
N GLY A 389 -7.92 21.35 21.63
CA GLY A 389 -7.35 20.34 20.75
C GLY A 389 -7.54 20.68 19.27
N ALA A 390 -8.69 21.23 18.90
CA ALA A 390 -8.97 21.65 17.53
C ALA A 390 -8.05 22.80 17.09
N GLN A 391 -7.80 23.80 17.94
CA GLN A 391 -6.87 24.89 17.62
C GLN A 391 -5.43 24.40 17.41
N VAL A 392 -4.95 23.48 18.26
CA VAL A 392 -3.64 22.86 18.10
C VAL A 392 -3.56 22.07 16.80
N ALA A 393 -4.53 21.18 16.55
CA ALA A 393 -4.54 20.36 15.34
C ALA A 393 -4.69 21.20 14.05
N LEU A 394 -5.43 22.31 14.10
CA LEU A 394 -5.52 23.27 12.99
C LEU A 394 -4.16 23.91 12.70
N ALA A 395 -3.47 24.39 13.75
CA ALA A 395 -2.15 25.00 13.59
C ALA A 395 -1.14 24.00 13.01
N ASP A 396 -1.14 22.76 13.52
CA ASP A 396 -0.27 21.70 13.02
C ASP A 396 -0.62 21.32 11.57
N ALA A 397 -1.91 21.19 11.23
CA ALA A 397 -2.34 20.91 9.86
C ALA A 397 -1.87 22.02 8.91
N LEU A 398 -2.08 23.29 9.25
CA LEU A 398 -1.64 24.42 8.42
C LEU A 398 -0.11 24.47 8.26
N ALA A 399 0.65 24.12 9.30
CA ALA A 399 2.10 24.04 9.24
C ALA A 399 2.62 22.95 8.28
N HIS A 400 1.83 21.89 8.07
CA HIS A 400 2.14 20.77 7.17
C HIS A 400 1.44 20.86 5.81
N ARG A 401 0.65 21.91 5.57
CA ARG A 401 -0.06 22.12 4.30
C ARG A 401 0.95 22.37 3.19
N ARG A 402 0.84 21.58 2.11
CA ARG A 402 1.70 21.69 0.92
C ARG A 402 0.96 22.40 -0.20
N GLU A 403 -0.35 22.16 -0.30
CA GLU A 403 -1.17 22.64 -1.40
C GLU A 403 -2.46 23.27 -0.86
N HIS A 404 -3.00 24.25 -1.59
CA HIS A 404 -4.20 24.96 -1.17
C HIS A 404 -5.43 24.03 -1.07
N TRP A 405 -5.57 23.09 -2.00
CA TRP A 405 -6.70 22.16 -2.07
C TRP A 405 -6.81 21.22 -0.87
N GLU A 406 -5.70 20.98 -0.15
CA GLU A 406 -5.70 20.20 1.10
C GLU A 406 -6.58 20.92 2.15
N GLY A 407 -6.37 22.24 2.29
CA GLY A 407 -7.18 23.11 3.16
C GLY A 407 -8.65 23.17 2.76
N GLU A 408 -8.93 23.33 1.46
CA GLU A 408 -10.31 23.35 0.93
C GLU A 408 -11.07 22.07 1.25
N THR A 409 -10.41 20.92 1.14
CA THR A 409 -11.00 19.61 1.43
C THR A 409 -11.42 19.50 2.89
N THR A 410 -10.53 19.86 3.81
CA THR A 410 -10.80 19.84 5.26
C THR A 410 -11.87 20.87 5.63
N ALA A 411 -11.82 22.08 5.05
CA ALA A 411 -12.82 23.11 5.26
C ALA A 411 -14.23 22.65 4.83
N ASN A 412 -14.33 21.87 3.74
CA ASN A 412 -15.60 21.32 3.29
C ASN A 412 -16.19 20.31 4.29
N ASN A 413 -15.37 19.49 4.95
CA ASN A 413 -15.86 18.61 6.02
C ASN A 413 -16.33 19.40 7.25
N LEU A 414 -15.54 20.39 7.70
CA LEU A 414 -15.92 21.23 8.84
C LEU A 414 -17.20 22.04 8.58
N ARG A 415 -17.42 22.51 7.34
CA ARG A 415 -18.68 23.15 6.93
C ARG A 415 -19.89 22.22 7.06
N LEU A 416 -19.76 20.94 6.73
CA LEU A 416 -20.85 19.97 6.93
C LEU A 416 -21.19 19.83 8.42
N ILE A 417 -20.18 19.81 9.29
CA ILE A 417 -20.38 19.78 10.74
C ILE A 417 -21.06 21.07 11.21
N ALA A 418 -20.57 22.23 10.77
CA ALA A 418 -21.13 23.54 11.12
C ALA A 418 -22.59 23.65 10.69
N GLN A 419 -22.94 23.24 9.47
CA GLN A 419 -24.31 23.26 8.99
C GLN A 419 -25.24 22.38 9.83
N ALA A 420 -24.81 21.16 10.18
CA ALA A 420 -25.58 20.27 11.03
C ALA A 420 -25.81 20.85 12.44
N ARG A 421 -24.76 21.41 13.05
CA ARG A 421 -24.81 22.09 14.35
C ARG A 421 -25.72 23.32 14.33
N ALA A 422 -25.60 24.17 13.32
CA ALA A 422 -26.44 25.35 13.16
C ALA A 422 -27.93 24.99 12.99
N GLN A 423 -28.24 23.92 12.26
CA GLN A 423 -29.62 23.43 12.13
C GLN A 423 -30.22 22.96 13.46
N ARG A 424 -29.37 22.53 14.41
CA ARG A 424 -29.78 22.18 15.79
C ARG A 424 -29.75 23.38 16.75
N GLY A 425 -29.38 24.58 16.30
CA GLY A 425 -29.29 25.78 17.12
C GLY A 425 -28.02 25.87 17.97
N GLU A 426 -26.99 25.10 17.66
CA GLU A 426 -25.69 25.17 18.33
C GLU A 426 -24.84 26.33 17.78
N ALA A 427 -23.97 26.91 18.62
CA ALA A 427 -23.04 27.95 18.20
C ALA A 427 -21.92 27.39 17.30
N VAL A 428 -21.61 28.10 16.21
CA VAL A 428 -20.65 27.64 15.19
C VAL A 428 -19.55 28.65 14.89
N ASP A 429 -19.48 29.78 15.60
CA ASP A 429 -18.53 30.88 15.34
C ASP A 429 -17.07 30.41 15.33
N GLU A 430 -16.68 29.56 16.29
CA GLU A 430 -15.34 28.99 16.36
C GLU A 430 -15.05 28.07 15.17
N LEU A 431 -16.03 27.29 14.74
CA LEU A 431 -15.90 26.36 13.63
C LEU A 431 -15.81 27.11 12.29
N ASP A 432 -16.59 28.19 12.12
CA ASP A 432 -16.50 29.08 10.97
C ASP A 432 -15.15 29.80 10.92
N ALA A 433 -14.59 30.19 12.07
CA ALA A 433 -13.23 30.74 12.13
C ALA A 433 -12.17 29.72 11.67
N MET A 434 -12.29 28.45 12.09
CA MET A 434 -11.39 27.38 11.63
C MET A 434 -11.53 27.12 10.13
N VAL A 435 -12.75 27.11 9.60
CA VAL A 435 -13.03 27.00 8.16
C VAL A 435 -12.35 28.14 7.39
N ASN A 436 -12.46 29.38 7.86
CA ASN A 436 -11.82 30.53 7.22
C ASN A 436 -10.28 30.44 7.26
N ALA A 437 -9.71 29.97 8.36
CA ALA A 437 -8.26 29.76 8.48
C ALA A 437 -7.73 28.69 7.51
N LEU A 438 -8.49 27.62 7.27
CA LEU A 438 -8.13 26.58 6.30
C LEU A 438 -8.13 27.07 4.84
N LEU A 439 -8.95 28.09 4.54
CA LEU A 439 -9.12 28.66 3.20
C LEU A 439 -8.24 29.90 2.94
N ALA A 440 -7.57 30.42 3.97
CA ALA A 440 -6.55 31.45 3.85
C ALA A 440 -5.23 30.84 3.36
#